data_AF-A0A166TWH3-F1
#
_entry.id   AF-A0A166TWH3-F1
#
_cell.length_a   1.000
_cell.length_b   1.000
_cell.length_c   1.000
_cell.angle_alpha   90.00
_cell.angle_beta   90.00
_cell.angle_gamma   90.00
#
_symmetry.space_group_name_H-M   'P 1'
#
loop_
_entity.id
_entity.type
_entity.pdbx_description
1 polymer ?
#
loop_
_entity_poly.entity_id
_entity_poly.type
_entity_poly.pdbx_seq_one_letter_code
_entity_poly.pdbx_strand_id
1 'polypeptide(L)' 'MSTTDWSVRYLWLAILSACGVVGAWIVDSTFVLSVAYVTIAAFATLALFHAYRLRTRARSYPQKIDRVP' A
#
# COMPACT_ATOMS: atom_id res chain seq x y z
N MET A 1 6.05 15.61 -4.03
CA MET A 1 5.51 14.28 -4.44
C MET A 1 4.09 14.22 -3.89
N SER A 2 3.11 14.41 -4.77
CA SER A 2 1.71 14.65 -4.44
C SER A 2 1.11 13.44 -3.70
N THR A 3 0.20 13.68 -2.75
CA THR A 3 -0.63 12.65 -2.11
C THR A 3 -1.34 11.76 -3.13
N THR A 4 -1.60 12.29 -4.34
CA THR A 4 -2.17 11.59 -5.49
C THR A 4 -1.38 10.34 -5.93
N ASP A 5 -0.05 10.32 -5.80
CA ASP A 5 0.78 9.18 -6.25
C ASP A 5 0.50 7.90 -5.46
N TRP A 6 0.18 8.03 -4.16
CA TRP A 6 -0.07 6.88 -3.29
C TRP A 6 -1.48 6.33 -3.47
N SER A 7 -2.47 7.19 -3.60
CA SER A 7 -3.85 6.78 -3.88
C SER A 7 -3.94 5.95 -5.17
N VAL A 8 -3.19 6.34 -6.22
CA VAL A 8 -3.11 5.58 -7.48
C VAL A 8 -2.48 4.20 -7.27
N ARG A 9 -1.46 4.07 -6.43
CA ARG A 9 -0.84 2.77 -6.11
C ARG A 9 -1.79 1.84 -5.35
N TYR A 10 -2.55 2.35 -4.38
CA TYR A 10 -3.57 1.57 -3.68
C TYR A 10 -4.71 1.18 -4.63
N LEU A 11 -5.13 2.08 -5.52
CA LEU A 11 -6.17 1.80 -6.52
C LEU A 11 -5.73 0.69 -7.48
N TRP A 12 -4.50 0.75 -8.00
CA TRP A 12 -3.96 -0.31 -8.86
C TRP A 12 -3.90 -1.65 -8.13
N LEU A 13 -3.46 -1.66 -6.87
CA LEU A 13 -3.42 -2.87 -6.07
C LEU A 13 -4.82 -3.44 -5.86
N ALA A 14 -5.83 -2.59 -5.61
CA ALA A 14 -7.22 -2.99 -5.48
C ALA A 14 -7.76 -3.61 -6.79
N ILE A 15 -7.50 -2.99 -7.94
CA ILE A 15 -7.94 -3.48 -9.25
C ILE A 15 -7.31 -4.85 -9.53
N LEU A 16 -5.99 -5.00 -9.36
CA LEU A 16 -5.30 -6.27 -9.59
C LEU A 16 -5.80 -7.38 -8.65
N SER A 17 -6.10 -7.03 -7.41
CA SER A 17 -6.63 -7.97 -6.42
C SER A 17 -8.04 -8.44 -6.77
N ALA A 18 -8.92 -7.52 -7.19
CA ALA A 18 -10.25 -7.87 -7.67
C ALA A 18 -10.18 -8.78 -8.91
N CYS A 19 -9.33 -8.46 -9.88
CA CYS A 19 -9.08 -9.32 -11.04
C CYS A 19 -8.55 -10.70 -10.63
N GLY A 20 -7.63 -10.77 -9.66
CA GLY A 20 -7.11 -12.04 -9.14
C GLY A 20 -8.18 -12.91 -8.47
N VAL A 21 -9.07 -12.31 -7.69
CA VAL A 21 -10.19 -13.02 -7.04
C VAL A 21 -11.20 -13.53 -8.08
N VAL A 22 -11.56 -12.71 -9.07
CA VAL A 22 -12.46 -13.13 -10.16
C VAL A 22 -11.84 -14.25 -10.99
N GLY A 23 -10.54 -14.13 -11.33
CA GLY A 23 -9.81 -15.18 -12.03
C GLY A 23 -9.74 -16.49 -11.24
N ALA A 24 -9.44 -16.42 -9.93
CA ALA A 24 -9.45 -17.59 -9.06
C ALA A 24 -10.84 -18.23 -8.98
N TRP A 25 -11.90 -17.42 -8.88
CA TRP A 25 -13.27 -17.92 -8.86
C TRP A 25 -13.65 -18.68 -10.13
N ILE A 26 -13.19 -18.23 -11.30
CA ILE A 26 -13.45 -18.90 -12.59
C ILE A 26 -12.70 -20.24 -12.69
N VAL A 27 -11.46 -20.31 -12.20
CA VAL A 27 -10.62 -21.51 -12.29
C VAL A 27 -11.06 -22.54 -11.25
N ASP A 28 -11.08 -22.16 -9.97
CA ASP A 28 -11.47 -23.01 -8.86
C ASP A 28 -11.68 -22.17 -7.58
N SER A 29 -12.91 -22.21 -7.07
CA SER A 29 -13.36 -21.47 -5.88
C SER A 29 -12.53 -21.70 -4.61
N THR A 30 -11.80 -22.82 -4.50
CA THR A 30 -10.93 -23.09 -3.33
C THR A 30 -9.70 -22.18 -3.28
N PHE A 31 -9.24 -21.66 -4.41
CA PHE A 31 -8.09 -20.75 -4.47
C PHE A 31 -8.41 -19.32 -4.05
N VAL A 32 -9.69 -18.97 -3.93
CA VAL A 32 -10.14 -17.62 -3.57
C VAL A 32 -9.59 -17.19 -2.20
N LEU A 33 -9.55 -18.11 -1.23
CA LEU A 33 -8.98 -17.87 0.08
C LEU A 33 -7.47 -17.57 -0.01
N SER A 34 -6.73 -18.37 -0.78
CA SER A 34 -5.30 -18.16 -1.00
C SER A 34 -5.01 -16.81 -1.63
N VAL A 35 -5.79 -16.41 -2.65
CA VAL A 35 -5.67 -15.09 -3.29
C VAL A 35 -6.04 -13.97 -2.32
N ALA A 36 -7.07 -14.14 -1.49
CA ALA A 36 -7.44 -13.17 -0.47
C ALA A 36 -6.31 -12.94 0.56
N TYR A 37 -5.64 -14.00 1.03
CA TYR A 37 -4.50 -13.87 1.93
C TYR A 37 -3.33 -13.11 1.29
N VAL A 38 -2.98 -13.46 0.05
CA VAL A 38 -1.91 -12.75 -0.71
C VAL A 38 -2.26 -11.28 -0.88
N THR A 39 -3.53 -10.97 -1.15
CA THR A 39 -4.04 -9.60 -1.28
C THR A 39 -3.84 -8.80 0.02
N ILE A 40 -4.26 -9.36 1.16
CA ILE A 40 -4.12 -8.71 2.47
C ILE A 40 -2.64 -8.45 2.77
N ALA A 41 -1.77 -9.43 2.51
CA ALA A 41 -0.34 -9.29 2.71
C ALA A 41 0.28 -8.18 1.82
N ALA A 42 -0.16 -8.08 0.56
CA ALA A 42 0.30 -7.04 -0.35
C ALA A 42 -0.12 -5.64 0.13
N PHE A 43 -1.37 -5.47 0.59
CA PHE A 43 -1.83 -4.21 1.16
C PHE A 43 -1.07 -3.84 2.43
N ALA A 44 -0.87 -4.78 3.35
CA ALA A 44 -0.12 -4.56 4.58
C ALA A 44 1.33 -4.13 4.30
N THR A 45 1.99 -4.79 3.34
CA THR A 45 3.37 -4.46 2.94
C THR A 45 3.44 -3.07 2.32
N LEU A 46 2.50 -2.71 1.45
CA LEU A 46 2.44 -1.39 0.82
C LEU A 46 2.18 -0.29 1.87
N ALA A 47 1.29 -0.55 2.83
CA ALA A 47 1.01 0.37 3.94
C ALA A 47 2.23 0.57 4.83
N LEU A 48 2.93 -0.51 5.18
CA LEU A 48 4.16 -0.44 5.97
C LEU A 48 5.26 0.34 5.22
N PHE A 49 5.41 0.09 3.92
CA PHE A 49 6.35 0.83 3.09
C PHE A 49 6.00 2.31 2.99
N HIS A 50 4.72 2.65 2.84
CA HIS A 50 4.24 4.03 2.85
C HIS A 50 4.57 4.72 4.18
N ALA A 51 4.28 4.08 5.31
CA ALA A 51 4.59 4.59 6.65
C ALA A 51 6.10 4.78 6.87
N TYR A 52 6.92 3.82 6.41
CA TYR A 52 8.38 3.92 6.46
C TYR A 52 8.89 5.11 5.63
N ARG A 53 8.31 5.33 4.44
CA ARG A 53 8.69 6.45 3.57
C ARG A 53 8.31 7.81 4.15
N LEU A 54 7.17 7.90 4.84
CA LEU A 54 6.77 9.11 5.57
C LEU A 54 7.75 9.41 6.72
N ARG A 55 8.13 8.40 7.50
CA ARG A 55 9.11 8.56 8.59
C ARG A 55 10.50 9.00 8.11
N THR A 56 10.98 8.43 7.00
CA THR A 56 12.30 8.79 6.44
C THR A 56 12.32 10.21 5.89
N ARG A 57 11.26 10.67 5.23
CA ARG A 57 11.13 12.08 4.81
C ARG A 57 11.08 13.06 5.96
N ALA A 58 10.35 12.74 7.03
CA ALA A 58 10.28 13.57 8.23
C ALA A 58 11.66 13.72 8.89
N ARG A 59 12.53 12.70 8.79
CA ARG A 59 13.91 12.73 9.29
C ARG A 59 14.86 13.58 8.45
N SER A 60 14.57 13.77 7.17
CA SER A 60 15.41 14.55 6.24
C SER A 60 15.10 16.04 6.22
N TYR A 61 14.02 16.49 6.86
CA TYR A 61 13.90 17.89 7.24
C TYR A 61 14.57 18.05 8.60
N PRO A 62 15.73 18.73 8.70
CA PRO A 62 16.18 19.18 10.00
C PRO A 62 15.02 20.01 10.57
N GLN A 63 14.51 19.60 11.73
CA GLN A 63 13.70 20.47 12.56
C GLN A 63 14.46 21.78 12.61
N LYS A 64 13.92 22.79 11.92
CA LYS A 64 14.29 24.17 12.16
C LYS A 64 13.80 24.41 13.58
N ILE A 65 14.68 24.11 14.54
CA ILE A 65 14.50 24.46 15.94
C ILE A 65 14.56 25.98 15.88
N ASP A 66 13.40 26.59 15.66
CA ASP A 66 13.19 28.00 15.90
C ASP A 66 13.48 28.20 17.39
N ARG A 67 14.75 28.50 17.69
CA ARG A 67 15.13 29.14 18.93
C ARG A 67 14.46 30.50 18.90
N VAL A 68 13.27 30.56 19.48
CA VAL A 68 12.62 31.80 19.85
C VAL A 68 13.54 32.49 20.89
N PRO A 69 13.85 33.79 20.69
CA PRO A 69 14.86 34.52 21.46
C PRO A 69 14.54 34.66 22.94
#